data_AF-A0A8T5BFM7-F1
#
_entry.id   AF-A0A8T5BFM7-F1
#
_cell.length_a   1.000
_cell.length_b   1.000
_cell.length_c   1.000
_cell.angle_alpha   90.00
_cell.angle_beta   90.00
_cell.angle_gamma   90.00
#
_symmetry.space_group_name_H-M   'P 1'
#
loop_
_entity.id
_entity.type
_entity.pdbx_description
1 polymer ?
#
loop_
_entity_poly.entity_id
_entity_poly.type
_entity_poly.pdbx_seq_one_letter_code
_entity_poly.pdbx_strand_id
1 'polypeptide(L)'
;MSKVNLKEFEDLLELWKVLFTLDDSFYFKILLELNLDSLDSIATYRYIIRFLELWGVRQSAIKLNPQELCRKIIEFKPILNELETSLIYTNLNEVKTKIEYAFESFSSIKYVGPTSASKILHLLKPSFFVMWDRAIAKYYECDMTMEGYFNFLTEMKDAINTLLKQYSEKYLNEKPEEALSRKYGGKPLTKLIDEYNWLKTRIWLNKVIKLVKQGSF
;
A
#
# COMPACT_ATOMS: atom_id res chain seq x y z
N MET A 1 -4.45 20.83 4.15
CA MET A 1 -4.95 20.84 2.76
C MET A 1 -4.30 19.69 2.05
N SER A 2 -5.07 18.71 1.55
CA SER A 2 -4.46 17.52 0.96
C SER A 2 -3.67 17.88 -0.31
N LYS A 3 -2.43 17.36 -0.41
CA LYS A 3 -1.46 17.66 -1.47
C LYS A 3 -1.77 16.94 -2.80
N VAL A 4 -3.00 16.45 -2.99
CA VAL A 4 -3.39 15.59 -4.13
C VAL A 4 -4.33 16.29 -5.11
N ASN A 5 -4.03 16.09 -6.39
CA ASN A 5 -4.81 16.63 -7.51
C ASN A 5 -5.25 15.45 -8.40
N LEU A 6 -6.54 15.39 -8.73
CA LEU A 6 -7.09 14.27 -9.48
C LEU A 6 -6.45 14.10 -10.85
N LYS A 7 -6.16 15.20 -11.57
CA LYS A 7 -5.53 15.10 -12.89
C LYS A 7 -4.13 14.48 -12.78
N GLU A 8 -3.31 14.99 -11.86
CA GLU A 8 -1.97 14.42 -11.60
C GLU A 8 -2.06 12.95 -11.17
N PHE A 9 -3.04 12.62 -10.31
CA PHE A 9 -3.28 11.26 -9.86
C PHE A 9 -3.61 10.32 -11.03
N GLU A 10 -4.55 10.72 -11.89
CA GLU A 10 -4.91 9.95 -13.09
C GLU A 10 -3.72 9.80 -14.05
N ASP A 11 -2.98 10.88 -14.30
CA ASP A 11 -1.80 10.87 -15.20
C ASP A 11 -0.73 9.89 -14.70
N LEU A 12 -0.47 9.84 -13.39
CA LEU A 12 0.49 8.91 -12.80
C LEU A 12 -0.02 7.46 -12.78
N LEU A 13 -1.31 7.22 -12.55
CA LEU A 13 -1.84 5.86 -12.61
C LEU A 13 -1.94 5.30 -14.03
N GLU A 14 -2.22 6.14 -15.04
CA GLU A 14 -2.14 5.70 -16.43
C GLU A 14 -0.69 5.36 -16.81
N LEU A 15 0.28 6.12 -16.33
CA LEU A 15 1.69 5.75 -16.47
C LEU A 15 2.01 4.43 -15.77
N TRP A 16 1.50 4.22 -14.54
CA TRP A 16 1.70 2.96 -13.81
C TRP A 16 1.21 1.77 -14.62
N LYS A 17 -0.01 1.85 -15.16
CA LYS A 17 -0.62 0.78 -15.98
C LYS A 17 0.26 0.37 -17.16
N VAL A 18 0.94 1.32 -17.79
CA VAL A 18 1.81 1.07 -18.94
C VAL A 18 3.15 0.46 -18.52
N LEU A 19 3.76 0.95 -17.43
CA LEU A 19 5.13 0.58 -17.08
C LEU A 19 5.24 -0.60 -16.10
N PHE A 20 4.22 -0.83 -15.28
CA PHE A 20 4.27 -1.75 -14.13
C PHE A 20 3.20 -2.84 -14.20
N THR A 21 2.81 -3.25 -15.42
CA THR A 21 1.81 -4.31 -15.63
C THR A 21 2.21 -5.64 -14.98
N LEU A 22 3.51 -5.94 -14.94
CA LEU A 22 4.03 -7.14 -14.28
C LEU A 22 3.87 -7.05 -12.76
N ASP A 23 4.17 -5.90 -12.16
CA ASP A 23 3.96 -5.65 -10.72
C ASP A 23 2.49 -5.85 -10.35
N ASP A 24 1.55 -5.32 -11.13
CA ASP A 24 0.12 -5.54 -10.92
C ASP A 24 -0.23 -7.04 -11.01
N SER A 25 0.32 -7.76 -11.98
CA SER A 25 0.09 -9.21 -12.14
C SER A 25 0.57 -10.01 -10.92
N PHE A 26 1.74 -9.69 -10.38
CA PHE A 26 2.25 -10.31 -9.15
C PHE A 26 1.39 -9.97 -7.94
N TYR A 27 1.01 -8.70 -7.80
CA TYR A 27 0.17 -8.23 -6.70
C TYR A 27 -1.18 -8.96 -6.69
N PHE A 28 -1.89 -9.03 -7.82
CA PHE A 28 -3.17 -9.73 -7.90
C PHE A 28 -3.05 -11.23 -7.66
N LYS A 29 -1.99 -11.87 -8.15
CA LYS A 29 -1.73 -13.29 -7.87
C LYS A 29 -1.59 -13.54 -6.37
N ILE A 30 -0.86 -12.67 -5.66
CA ILE A 30 -0.73 -12.76 -4.20
C ILE A 30 -2.08 -12.59 -3.52
N LEU A 31 -2.87 -11.57 -3.88
CA LEU A 31 -4.19 -11.37 -3.26
C LEU A 31 -5.16 -12.54 -3.48
N LEU A 32 -5.08 -13.19 -4.64
CA LEU A 32 -5.92 -14.33 -4.96
C LEU A 32 -5.53 -15.60 -4.19
N GLU A 33 -4.23 -15.79 -3.95
CA GLU A 33 -3.68 -17.06 -3.42
C GLU A 33 -3.29 -17.00 -1.94
N LEU A 34 -3.09 -15.80 -1.37
CA LEU A 34 -2.75 -15.63 0.04
C LEU A 34 -3.97 -15.85 0.93
N ASN A 35 -4.03 -17.03 1.55
CA ASN A 35 -5.06 -17.38 2.53
C ASN A 35 -4.47 -17.46 3.95
N LEU A 36 -4.99 -16.63 4.86
CA LEU A 36 -4.55 -16.58 6.26
C LEU A 36 -5.06 -17.75 7.12
N ASP A 37 -6.06 -18.51 6.68
CA ASP A 37 -6.54 -19.72 7.37
C ASP A 37 -5.61 -20.92 7.13
N SER A 38 -4.94 -20.94 5.99
CA SER A 38 -4.04 -22.02 5.58
C SER A 38 -2.59 -21.54 5.43
N LEU A 39 -2.21 -20.46 6.12
CA LEU A 39 -0.87 -19.88 6.01
C LEU A 39 0.16 -20.80 6.67
N ASP A 40 1.16 -21.20 5.89
CA ASP A 40 2.34 -21.91 6.37
C ASP A 40 3.63 -21.15 6.03
N SER A 41 4.78 -21.72 6.41
CA SER A 41 6.09 -21.10 6.12
C SER A 41 6.43 -21.02 4.62
N ILE A 42 5.91 -21.95 3.80
CA ILE A 42 6.15 -21.96 2.35
C ILE A 42 5.33 -20.84 1.70
N ALA A 43 4.06 -20.72 2.02
CA ALA A 43 3.17 -19.65 1.58
C ALA A 43 3.67 -18.28 2.08
N THR A 44 4.15 -18.20 3.32
CA THR A 44 4.75 -16.98 3.88
C THR A 44 5.97 -16.55 3.06
N TYR A 45 6.87 -17.47 2.72
CA TYR A 45 8.00 -17.15 1.86
C TYR A 45 7.52 -16.73 0.46
N ARG A 46 6.68 -17.56 -0.17
CA ARG A 46 6.22 -17.43 -1.55
C ARG A 46 5.47 -16.13 -1.82
N TYR A 47 4.61 -15.70 -0.90
CA TYR A 47 3.74 -14.55 -1.13
C TYR A 47 4.18 -13.30 -0.38
N ILE A 48 4.70 -13.42 0.84
CA ILE A 48 5.00 -12.24 1.67
C ILE A 48 6.46 -11.83 1.50
N ILE A 49 7.40 -12.77 1.70
CA ILE A 49 8.83 -12.43 1.59
C ILE A 49 9.19 -12.07 0.14
N ARG A 50 8.70 -12.84 -0.84
CA ARG A 50 8.88 -12.51 -2.26
C ARG A 50 8.26 -11.17 -2.65
N PHE A 51 7.10 -10.82 -2.09
CA PHE A 51 6.53 -9.49 -2.29
C PHE A 51 7.46 -8.40 -1.76
N LEU A 52 7.98 -8.54 -0.54
CA LEU A 52 8.94 -7.59 0.02
C LEU A 52 10.19 -7.42 -0.84
N GLU A 53 10.73 -8.51 -1.39
CA GLU A 53 11.88 -8.46 -2.32
C GLU A 53 11.56 -7.67 -3.59
N LEU A 54 10.42 -7.97 -4.22
CA LEU A 54 9.97 -7.32 -5.45
C LEU A 54 9.66 -5.83 -5.21
N TRP A 55 9.06 -5.49 -4.07
CA TRP A 55 8.75 -4.12 -3.65
C TRP A 55 9.93 -3.40 -2.98
N GLY A 56 11.18 -3.78 -3.29
CA GLY A 56 12.36 -2.98 -2.96
C GLY A 56 12.94 -3.16 -1.55
N VAL A 57 12.53 -4.19 -0.80
CA VAL A 57 13.10 -4.55 0.51
C VAL A 57 14.10 -5.72 0.39
N ARG A 58 14.86 -5.76 -0.70
CA ARG A 58 15.67 -6.92 -1.12
C ARG A 58 16.64 -7.43 -0.04
N GLN A 59 17.42 -6.54 0.57
CA GLN A 59 18.50 -6.97 1.49
C GLN A 59 18.00 -7.51 2.82
N SER A 60 16.87 -6.98 3.32
CA SER A 60 16.31 -7.40 4.60
C SER A 60 15.39 -8.61 4.42
N ALA A 61 14.63 -8.66 3.32
CA ALA A 61 13.67 -9.74 3.06
C ALA A 61 14.33 -11.11 2.98
N ILE A 62 15.50 -11.24 2.33
CA ILE A 62 16.23 -12.52 2.23
C ILE A 62 16.72 -13.06 3.58
N LYS A 63 16.74 -12.22 4.62
CA LYS A 63 17.16 -12.59 5.98
C LYS A 63 15.99 -12.96 6.89
N LEU A 64 14.75 -12.79 6.42
CA LEU A 64 13.57 -13.11 7.21
C LEU A 64 13.42 -14.62 7.36
N ASN A 65 13.07 -15.04 8.57
CA ASN A 65 12.69 -16.42 8.84
C ASN A 65 11.19 -16.61 8.51
N PRO A 66 10.83 -17.45 7.52
CA PRO A 66 9.43 -17.62 7.13
C PRO A 66 8.56 -18.23 8.22
N GLN A 67 9.10 -19.13 9.05
CA GLN A 67 8.36 -19.75 10.16
C GLN A 67 8.05 -18.72 11.25
N GLU A 68 9.01 -17.88 11.62
CA GLU A 68 8.83 -16.83 12.62
C GLU A 68 7.79 -15.79 12.16
N LEU A 69 7.91 -15.34 10.90
CA LEU A 69 6.96 -14.39 10.32
C LEU A 69 5.55 -15.00 10.22
N CYS A 70 5.43 -16.25 9.77
CA CYS A 70 4.16 -16.97 9.71
C CYS A 70 3.48 -17.02 11.09
N ARG A 71 4.22 -17.43 12.12
CA ARG A 71 3.72 -17.49 13.50
C ARG A 71 3.21 -16.13 13.97
N LYS A 72 3.95 -15.05 13.67
CA LYS A 72 3.54 -13.69 14.00
C LYS A 72 2.29 -13.27 13.25
N ILE A 73 2.15 -13.58 11.97
CA ILE A 73 0.93 -13.27 11.23
C ILE A 73 -0.29 -13.98 11.82
N ILE A 74 -0.16 -15.26 12.17
CA ILE A 74 -1.24 -16.04 12.78
C ILE A 74 -1.61 -15.46 14.16
N GLU A 75 -0.62 -15.09 14.98
CA GLU A 75 -0.82 -14.44 16.28
C GLU A 75 -1.59 -13.11 16.15
N PHE A 76 -1.32 -12.33 15.10
CA PHE A 76 -1.93 -11.02 14.87
C PHE A 76 -3.27 -11.04 14.14
N LYS A 77 -3.62 -12.16 13.50
CA LYS A 77 -4.83 -12.30 12.70
C LYS A 77 -6.12 -11.86 13.42
N PRO A 78 -6.37 -12.19 14.70
CA PRO A 78 -7.58 -11.74 15.40
C PRO A 78 -7.70 -10.22 15.45
N ILE A 79 -6.60 -9.50 15.70
CA ILE A 79 -6.58 -8.03 15.78
C ILE A 79 -6.85 -7.42 14.41
N LEU A 80 -6.32 -8.02 13.34
CA LEU A 80 -6.60 -7.59 11.97
C LEU A 80 -8.08 -7.77 11.60
N ASN A 81 -8.74 -8.79 12.16
CA ASN A 81 -10.17 -9.02 11.94
C ASN A 81 -11.05 -8.02 12.70
N GLU A 82 -10.57 -7.43 13.80
CA GLU A 82 -11.28 -6.38 14.54
C GLU A 82 -11.23 -5.01 13.85
N LEU A 83 -10.30 -4.81 12.92
CA LEU A 83 -10.26 -3.60 12.11
C LEU A 83 -11.36 -3.64 11.05
N GLU A 84 -11.99 -2.49 10.80
CA GLU A 84 -12.90 -2.30 9.67
C GLU A 84 -12.27 -2.70 8.34
N THR A 85 -13.09 -3.07 7.37
CA THR A 85 -12.56 -3.61 6.10
C THR A 85 -11.83 -2.54 5.28
N SER A 86 -12.26 -1.28 5.35
CA SER A 86 -11.78 -0.21 4.47
C SER A 86 -11.36 1.05 5.23
N LEU A 87 -10.22 1.61 4.85
CA LEU A 87 -9.64 2.81 5.47
C LEU A 87 -10.60 4.01 5.45
N ILE A 88 -11.30 4.21 4.33
CA ILE A 88 -12.13 5.41 4.13
C ILE A 88 -13.36 5.44 5.04
N TYR A 89 -13.89 4.28 5.44
CA TYR A 89 -15.05 4.18 6.32
C TYR A 89 -14.69 4.08 7.81
N THR A 90 -13.39 3.91 8.12
CA THR A 90 -12.92 3.72 9.50
C THR A 90 -12.74 5.04 10.23
N ASN A 91 -13.24 5.19 11.46
CA ASN A 91 -12.79 6.26 12.35
C ASN A 91 -11.40 5.92 12.93
N LEU A 92 -10.35 6.49 12.33
CA LEU A 92 -8.96 6.15 12.69
C LEU A 92 -8.63 6.41 14.16
N ASN A 93 -9.22 7.43 14.78
CA ASN A 93 -8.96 7.74 16.19
C ASN A 93 -9.46 6.64 17.14
N GLU A 94 -10.56 5.98 16.81
CA GLU A 94 -11.12 4.87 17.62
C GLU A 94 -10.27 3.60 17.54
N VAL A 95 -9.55 3.41 16.43
CA VAL A 95 -8.70 2.23 16.19
C VAL A 95 -7.20 2.54 16.29
N LYS A 96 -6.82 3.75 16.71
CA LYS A 96 -5.41 4.21 16.75
C LYS A 96 -4.49 3.21 17.45
N THR A 97 -4.84 2.80 18.66
CA THR A 97 -4.03 1.87 19.45
C THR A 97 -3.86 0.52 18.75
N LYS A 98 -4.88 0.03 18.03
CA LYS A 98 -4.79 -1.23 17.27
C LYS A 98 -3.88 -1.09 16.07
N ILE A 99 -3.94 0.04 15.36
CA ILE A 99 -3.05 0.36 14.23
C ILE A 99 -1.60 0.43 14.70
N GLU A 100 -1.33 1.21 15.74
CA GLU A 100 0.02 1.39 16.30
C GLU A 100 0.58 0.06 16.81
N TYR A 101 -0.24 -0.71 17.53
CA TYR A 101 0.15 -2.03 18.02
C TYR A 101 0.45 -3.01 16.88
N ALA A 102 -0.40 -3.08 15.86
CA ALA A 102 -0.16 -3.92 14.69
C ALA A 102 1.13 -3.52 13.97
N PHE A 103 1.33 -2.22 13.72
CA PHE A 103 2.53 -1.73 13.06
C PHE A 103 3.80 -2.02 13.85
N GLU A 104 3.81 -1.71 15.15
CA GLU A 104 4.97 -1.93 16.03
C GLU A 104 5.32 -3.41 16.16
N SER A 105 4.30 -4.26 16.21
CA SER A 105 4.50 -5.70 16.35
C SER A 105 5.12 -6.35 15.13
N PHE A 106 4.86 -5.81 13.93
CA PHE A 106 5.58 -6.23 12.72
C PHE A 106 6.93 -5.53 12.59
N SER A 107 7.02 -4.23 12.86
CA SER A 107 8.25 -3.44 12.68
C SER A 107 9.40 -3.93 13.57
N SER A 108 9.07 -4.42 14.77
CA SER A 108 10.00 -4.97 15.76
C SER A 108 10.52 -6.38 15.42
N ILE A 109 9.92 -7.09 14.45
CA ILE A 109 10.44 -8.37 13.98
C ILE A 109 11.80 -8.13 13.32
N LYS A 110 12.77 -8.96 13.66
CA LYS A 110 14.13 -8.87 13.13
C LYS A 110 14.11 -8.86 11.59
N TYR A 111 14.75 -7.84 11.01
CA TYR A 111 14.82 -7.58 9.57
C TYR A 111 13.53 -7.13 8.86
N VAL A 112 12.41 -6.91 9.57
CA VAL A 112 11.20 -6.32 8.96
C VAL A 112 11.36 -4.80 8.89
N GLY A 113 11.42 -4.13 10.04
CA GLY A 113 11.49 -2.67 10.10
C GLY A 113 10.24 -1.96 9.52
N PRO A 114 10.19 -0.61 9.58
CA PRO A 114 8.95 0.14 9.33
C PRO A 114 8.40 0.03 7.90
N THR A 115 9.29 -0.04 6.90
CA THR A 115 8.88 -0.18 5.49
C THR A 115 8.24 -1.54 5.23
N SER A 116 8.89 -2.63 5.66
CA SER A 116 8.36 -3.97 5.44
C SER A 116 7.08 -4.20 6.26
N ALA A 117 6.99 -3.64 7.47
CA ALA A 117 5.79 -3.71 8.29
C ALA A 117 4.55 -3.18 7.55
N SER A 118 4.64 -1.98 6.96
CA SER A 118 3.53 -1.41 6.16
C SER A 118 3.12 -2.29 4.97
N LYS A 119 4.08 -2.97 4.34
CA LYS A 119 3.88 -3.83 3.17
C LYS A 119 3.25 -5.15 3.53
N ILE A 120 3.70 -5.75 4.64
CA ILE A 120 3.09 -6.95 5.21
C ILE A 120 1.63 -6.62 5.58
N LEU A 121 1.41 -5.56 6.37
CA LEU A 121 0.07 -5.16 6.79
C LEU A 121 -0.86 -4.89 5.61
N HIS A 122 -0.37 -4.25 4.54
CA HIS A 122 -1.14 -4.07 3.32
C HIS A 122 -1.54 -5.41 2.68
N LEU A 123 -0.63 -6.38 2.54
CA LEU A 123 -1.01 -7.70 2.02
C LEU A 123 -2.06 -8.40 2.88
N LEU A 124 -1.99 -8.24 4.20
CA LEU A 124 -2.91 -8.87 5.14
C LEU A 124 -4.29 -8.20 5.16
N LYS A 125 -4.36 -6.88 4.89
CA LYS A 125 -5.62 -6.13 4.84
C LYS A 125 -5.55 -5.01 3.80
N PRO A 126 -5.65 -5.36 2.49
CA PRO A 126 -5.35 -4.46 1.39
C PRO A 126 -6.14 -3.17 1.41
N SER A 127 -7.44 -3.24 1.66
CA SER A 127 -8.33 -2.05 1.66
C SER A 127 -8.16 -1.13 2.87
N PHE A 128 -7.31 -1.49 3.84
CA PHE A 128 -7.12 -0.71 5.06
C PHE A 128 -5.73 -0.07 5.16
N PHE A 129 -4.67 -0.87 5.07
CA PHE A 129 -3.31 -0.36 5.24
C PHE A 129 -2.76 0.17 3.93
N VAL A 130 -2.07 1.31 3.98
CA VAL A 130 -1.33 1.85 2.84
C VAL A 130 0.15 1.57 3.03
N MET A 131 0.81 1.09 1.98
CA MET A 131 2.24 0.86 2.00
C MET A 131 3.00 2.19 1.98
N TRP A 132 4.20 2.19 2.55
CA TRP A 132 5.10 3.33 2.42
C TRP A 132 6.55 2.90 2.33
N ASP A 133 7.41 3.88 2.07
CA ASP A 133 8.84 3.79 2.32
C ASP A 133 9.36 5.15 2.81
N ARG A 134 10.66 5.22 3.10
CA ARG A 134 11.29 6.43 3.67
C ARG A 134 11.03 7.69 2.84
N ALA A 135 10.95 7.60 1.52
CA ALA A 135 10.73 8.77 0.69
C ALA A 135 9.26 9.19 0.67
N ILE A 136 8.34 8.23 0.71
CA ILE A 136 6.90 8.49 0.90
C ILE A 136 6.67 9.13 2.27
N ALA A 137 7.18 8.52 3.35
CA ALA A 137 7.08 9.05 4.70
C ALA A 137 7.62 10.49 4.78
N LYS A 138 8.81 10.73 4.21
CA LYS A 138 9.41 12.07 4.14
C LYS A 138 8.57 13.08 3.37
N TYR A 139 7.92 12.68 2.26
CA TYR A 139 7.07 13.57 1.47
C TYR A 139 5.84 14.05 2.25
N TYR A 140 5.30 13.16 3.10
CA TYR A 140 4.20 13.45 4.02
C TYR A 140 4.65 13.97 5.38
N GLU A 141 5.94 14.28 5.56
CA GLU A 141 6.49 14.80 6.82
C GLU A 141 6.20 13.88 8.03
N CYS A 142 6.15 12.57 7.76
CA CYS A 142 5.90 11.54 8.77
C CYS A 142 7.20 10.84 9.16
N ASP A 143 7.39 10.63 10.46
CA ASP A 143 8.53 9.87 10.99
C ASP A 143 8.38 8.37 10.75
N MET A 144 9.48 7.64 10.65
CA MET A 144 9.49 6.18 10.45
C MET A 144 9.21 5.41 11.76
N THR A 145 8.16 5.80 12.47
CA THR A 145 7.70 5.26 13.77
C THR A 145 6.25 4.80 13.69
N MET A 146 5.73 4.14 14.73
CA MET A 146 4.31 3.76 14.79
C MET A 146 3.37 4.98 14.76
N GLU A 147 3.71 6.05 15.48
CA GLU A 147 2.94 7.30 15.48
C GLU A 147 2.99 7.98 14.11
N GLY A 148 4.17 8.03 13.49
CA GLY A 148 4.32 8.57 12.14
C GLY A 148 3.56 7.76 11.09
N TYR A 149 3.45 6.44 11.25
CA TYR A 149 2.63 5.61 10.37
C TYR A 149 1.12 5.86 10.56
N PHE A 150 0.66 6.06 11.80
CA PHE A 150 -0.72 6.45 12.07
C PHE A 150 -1.06 7.81 11.42
N ASN A 151 -0.16 8.79 11.56
CA ASN A 151 -0.30 10.10 10.91
C ASN A 151 -0.33 9.95 9.39
N PHE A 152 0.52 9.09 8.83
CA PHE A 152 0.51 8.78 7.40
C PHE A 152 -0.84 8.17 6.94
N LEU A 153 -1.41 7.20 7.66
CA LEU A 153 -2.73 6.65 7.31
C LEU A 153 -3.84 7.69 7.37
N THR A 154 -3.74 8.65 8.29
CA THR A 154 -4.66 9.79 8.38
C THR A 154 -4.55 10.67 7.13
N GLU A 155 -3.34 11.03 6.73
CA GLU A 155 -3.08 11.77 5.48
C GLU A 155 -3.57 11.00 4.24
N MET A 156 -3.43 9.67 4.23
CA MET A 156 -3.89 8.84 3.11
C MET A 156 -5.41 8.80 3.02
N LYS A 157 -6.10 8.68 4.15
CA LYS A 157 -7.57 8.73 4.21
C LYS A 157 -8.08 10.09 3.68
N ASP A 158 -7.47 11.19 4.09
CA ASP A 158 -7.85 12.53 3.64
C ASP A 158 -7.54 12.76 2.15
N ALA A 159 -6.39 12.27 1.67
CA ALA A 159 -6.03 12.30 0.27
C ALA A 159 -7.03 11.50 -0.59
N ILE A 160 -7.36 10.27 -0.19
CA ILE A 160 -8.35 9.44 -0.89
C ILE A 160 -9.71 10.14 -0.91
N ASN A 161 -10.21 10.63 0.23
CA ASN A 161 -11.50 11.34 0.29
C ASN A 161 -11.51 12.58 -0.61
N THR A 162 -10.41 13.31 -0.66
CA THR A 162 -10.26 14.46 -1.58
C THR A 162 -10.31 14.02 -3.04
N LEU A 163 -9.64 12.93 -3.41
CA LEU A 163 -9.67 12.39 -4.77
C LEU A 163 -11.06 11.89 -5.16
N LEU A 164 -11.75 11.18 -4.25
CA LEU A 164 -13.11 10.71 -4.47
C LEU A 164 -14.08 11.86 -4.73
N LYS A 165 -13.97 12.94 -3.95
CA LYS A 165 -14.76 14.17 -4.15
C LYS A 165 -14.48 14.79 -5.53
N GLN A 166 -13.22 15.03 -5.86
CA GLN A 166 -12.84 15.58 -7.16
C GLN A 166 -13.32 14.69 -8.32
N TYR A 167 -13.28 13.37 -8.15
CA TYR A 167 -13.71 12.42 -9.17
C TYR A 167 -15.22 12.45 -9.38
N SER A 168 -15.97 12.46 -8.27
CA SER A 168 -17.44 12.57 -8.29
C SER A 168 -17.87 13.87 -8.98
N GLU A 169 -17.24 15.00 -8.66
CA GLU A 169 -17.53 16.31 -9.27
C GLU A 169 -17.17 16.34 -10.77
N LYS A 170 -16.00 15.82 -11.15
CA LYS A 170 -15.53 15.84 -12.55
C LYS A 170 -16.35 14.94 -13.48
N TYR A 171 -16.75 13.76 -13.00
CA TYR A 171 -17.37 12.73 -13.83
C TYR A 171 -18.85 12.48 -13.51
N LEU A 172 -19.44 13.29 -12.61
CA LEU A 172 -20.82 13.14 -12.13
C LEU A 172 -21.14 11.71 -11.67
N ASN A 173 -20.21 11.11 -10.92
CA ASN A 173 -20.29 9.71 -10.52
C ASN A 173 -20.68 9.61 -9.03
N GLU A 174 -21.79 8.93 -8.75
CA GLU A 174 -22.31 8.71 -7.40
C GLU A 174 -21.53 7.64 -6.61
N LYS A 175 -20.75 6.81 -7.30
CA LYS A 175 -19.92 5.74 -6.74
C LYS A 175 -18.45 5.88 -7.17
N PRO A 176 -17.77 6.98 -6.79
CA PRO A 176 -16.42 7.28 -7.27
C PRO A 176 -15.38 6.21 -6.89
N GLU A 177 -15.54 5.54 -5.75
CA GLU A 177 -14.65 4.46 -5.31
C GLU A 177 -14.71 3.26 -6.27
N GLU A 178 -15.90 2.70 -6.50
CA GLU A 178 -16.08 1.56 -7.40
C GLU A 178 -15.61 1.90 -8.82
N ALA A 179 -15.89 3.13 -9.27
CA ALA A 179 -15.49 3.61 -10.58
C ALA A 179 -13.96 3.72 -10.73
N LEU A 180 -13.27 4.32 -9.75
CA LEU A 180 -11.81 4.42 -9.75
C LEU A 180 -11.15 3.04 -9.64
N SER A 181 -11.61 2.19 -8.73
CA SER A 181 -11.11 0.83 -8.58
C SER A 181 -11.23 0.08 -9.90
N ARG A 182 -12.41 0.09 -10.53
CA ARG A 182 -12.65 -0.55 -11.84
C ARG A 182 -11.76 0.01 -12.94
N LYS A 183 -11.63 1.34 -13.03
CA LYS A 183 -10.79 2.02 -14.04
C LYS A 183 -9.32 1.57 -13.98
N TYR A 184 -8.84 1.27 -12.79
CA TYR A 184 -7.45 0.87 -12.53
C TYR A 184 -7.32 -0.61 -12.11
N GLY A 185 -8.12 -1.48 -12.73
CA GLY A 185 -7.91 -2.94 -12.68
C GLY A 185 -8.50 -3.66 -11.46
N GLY A 186 -9.40 -3.03 -10.71
CA GLY A 186 -10.01 -3.62 -9.51
C GLY A 186 -9.14 -3.54 -8.26
N LYS A 187 -8.12 -2.68 -8.26
CA LYS A 187 -7.27 -2.45 -7.08
C LYS A 187 -8.03 -1.72 -5.97
N PRO A 188 -7.75 -2.00 -4.68
CA PRO A 188 -8.27 -1.18 -3.59
C PRO A 188 -7.67 0.24 -3.66
N LEU A 189 -8.40 1.23 -3.15
CA LEU A 189 -7.96 2.64 -3.19
C LEU A 189 -6.62 2.88 -2.50
N THR A 190 -6.34 2.13 -1.44
CA THR A 190 -5.07 2.09 -0.72
C THR A 190 -3.88 1.67 -1.58
N LYS A 191 -4.09 0.76 -2.56
CA LYS A 191 -3.05 0.40 -3.53
C LYS A 191 -2.89 1.48 -4.59
N LEU A 192 -3.98 2.10 -5.04
CA LEU A 192 -3.92 3.20 -6.01
C LEU A 192 -3.18 4.41 -5.44
N ILE A 193 -3.43 4.79 -4.18
CA ILE A 193 -2.71 5.89 -3.54
C ILE A 193 -1.23 5.53 -3.28
N ASP A 194 -0.91 4.26 -2.98
CA ASP A 194 0.47 3.77 -2.89
C ASP A 194 1.23 3.96 -4.22
N GLU A 195 0.65 3.57 -5.35
CA GLU A 195 1.28 3.69 -6.68
C GLU A 195 1.52 5.13 -7.07
N TYR A 196 0.51 5.97 -6.83
CA TYR A 196 0.63 7.42 -6.99
C TYR A 196 1.79 7.97 -6.14
N ASN A 197 1.84 7.64 -4.85
CA ASN A 197 2.88 8.11 -3.95
C ASN A 197 4.28 7.62 -4.35
N TRP A 198 4.36 6.36 -4.80
CA TRP A 198 5.61 5.79 -5.26
C TRP A 198 6.13 6.53 -6.48
N LEU A 199 5.29 6.76 -7.50
CA LEU A 199 5.70 7.54 -8.69
C LEU A 199 6.03 8.99 -8.34
N LYS A 200 5.18 9.64 -7.54
CA LYS A 200 5.34 11.04 -7.15
C LYS A 200 6.64 11.31 -6.39
N THR A 201 7.10 10.35 -5.58
CA THR A 201 8.32 10.50 -4.78
C THR A 201 9.59 9.98 -5.47
N ARG A 202 9.51 9.52 -6.72
CA ARG A 202 10.66 9.00 -7.47
C ARG A 202 11.01 9.91 -8.64
N ILE A 203 11.65 11.03 -8.34
CA ILE A 203 12.07 12.05 -9.32
C ILE A 203 12.90 11.46 -10.47
N TRP A 204 13.67 10.39 -10.23
CA TRP A 204 14.46 9.72 -11.27
C TRP A 204 13.59 9.08 -12.37
N LEU A 205 12.35 8.66 -12.06
CA LEU A 205 11.42 8.14 -13.05
C LEU A 205 11.02 9.20 -14.08
N ASN A 206 11.11 10.49 -13.77
CA ASN A 206 10.90 11.55 -14.77
C ASN A 206 11.86 11.43 -15.96
N LYS A 207 13.07 10.86 -15.74
CA LYS A 207 13.99 10.58 -16.85
C LYS A 207 13.50 9.40 -17.71
N VAL A 208 13.02 8.33 -17.08
CA VAL A 208 12.46 7.16 -17.77
C VAL A 208 11.21 7.54 -18.56
N ILE A 209 10.30 8.31 -17.96
CA ILE A 209 9.07 8.80 -18.61
C ILE A 209 9.41 9.64 -19.85
N LYS A 210 10.42 10.52 -19.76
CA LYS A 210 10.89 11.32 -20.91
C LYS A 210 11.42 10.42 -22.03
N LEU A 211 12.23 9.42 -21.69
CA LEU A 211 12.79 8.50 -22.68
C LEU A 211 11.72 7.63 -23.35
N VAL A 212 10.76 7.11 -22.58
CA VAL A 212 9.65 6.30 -23.12
C VAL A 212 8.74 7.14 -24.03
N LYS A 213 8.43 8.38 -23.65
CA LYS A 213 7.62 9.30 -24.48
C LYS A 213 8.34 9.79 -25.74
N GLN A 214 9.67 9.79 -25.76
CA GLN A 214 10.47 10.12 -26.95
C GLN A 214 10.59 8.96 -27.95
N GLY A 215 10.26 7.73 -27.54
CA GLY A 215 10.34 6.52 -28.37
C GLY A 215 9.01 6.02 -28.93
N SER A 216 7.92 6.78 -28.76
CA SER A 216 6.63 6.48 -29.37
C SER A 216 6.65 6.92 -30.85
N PHE A 217 6.95 5.98 -31.74
CA PHE A 217 6.82 6.12 -33.19
C PHE A 217 5.35 6.06 -33.63
#